data_AF-A0A2E3GZI3-F1
#
_entry.id   AF-A0A2E3GZI3-F1
#
_cell.length_a   1.000
_cell.length_b   1.000
_cell.length_c   1.000
_cell.angle_alpha   90.00
_cell.angle_beta   90.00
_cell.angle_gamma   90.00
#
_symmetry.space_group_name_H-M   'P 1'
#
loop_
_entity.id
_entity.type
_entity.pdbx_description
1 polymer ?
#
loop_
_entity_poly.entity_id
_entity_poly.type
_entity_poly.pdbx_seq_one_letter_code
_entity_poly.pdbx_strand_id
1 'polypeptide(L)' 'MISPPLKADVLVDDQGRPTDIFYAWLEDVSNRANTSEVATGNGSPEGAIVATKGKFYIDESATELYIKTTDSGSTGWAAV' A
#
# COMPACT_ATOMS: atom_id res chain seq x y z
N MET A 1 -16.02 -1.50 9.14
CA MET A 1 -16.51 -0.17 9.56
C MET A 1 -16.51 0.72 8.31
N ILE A 2 -17.67 1.15 7.84
CA ILE A 2 -17.80 1.98 6.64
C ILE A 2 -17.35 3.39 7.01
N SER A 3 -16.27 3.89 6.40
CA SER A 3 -15.91 5.30 6.51
C SER A 3 -16.97 6.09 5.75
N PRO A 4 -17.77 6.95 6.41
CA PRO A 4 -18.72 7.78 5.68
C PRO A 4 -17.93 8.71 4.75
N PRO A 5 -18.49 9.14 3.61
CA PRO A 5 -17.84 10.13 2.77
C PRO A 5 -17.67 11.39 3.62
N LEU A 6 -16.43 11.74 3.96
CA LEU A 6 -16.12 12.99 4.63
C LEU A 6 -16.58 14.11 3.68
N LYS A 7 -17.51 14.94 4.15
CA LYS A 7 -17.90 16.17 3.46
C LYS A 7 -16.64 16.99 3.15
N ALA A 8 -16.55 17.57 1.94
CA ALA A 8 -15.44 18.43 1.54
C ALA A 8 -15.17 19.56 2.57
N ASP A 9 -16.22 20.06 3.22
CA ASP A 9 -16.20 21.08 4.27
C ASP A 9 -15.38 20.69 5.53
N VAL A 10 -14.97 19.42 5.67
CA VAL A 10 -14.21 18.90 6.83
C VAL A 10 -12.71 18.79 6.53
N LEU A 11 -12.34 18.68 5.25
CA LEU A 11 -10.96 18.49 4.81
C LEU A 11 -10.22 19.82 4.61
N VAL A 12 -10.95 20.89 4.36
CA VAL A 12 -10.41 22.21 4.06
C VAL A 12 -11.16 23.26 4.88
N ASP A 13 -10.45 24.18 5.51
CA ASP A 13 -11.02 25.28 6.30
C ASP A 13 -11.60 26.40 5.40
N ASP A 14 -12.19 27.42 6.03
CA ASP A 14 -12.78 28.58 5.35
C ASP A 14 -11.76 29.45 4.59
N GLN A 15 -10.47 29.26 4.85
CA GLN A 15 -9.36 29.93 4.17
C GLN A 15 -8.74 29.07 3.05
N GLY A 16 -9.31 27.90 2.77
CA GLY A 16 -8.80 26.99 1.75
C GLY A 16 -7.58 26.18 2.20
N ARG A 17 -7.28 26.10 3.50
CA ARG A 17 -6.14 25.35 4.03
C ARG A 17 -6.57 23.93 4.43
N PRO A 18 -5.72 22.92 4.23
CA PRO A 18 -5.98 21.58 4.72
C PRO A 18 -6.13 21.57 6.25
N THR A 19 -7.14 20.87 6.75
CA THR A 19 -7.36 20.67 8.18
C THR A 19 -6.54 19.50 8.72
N ASP A 20 -6.47 19.35 10.05
CA ASP A 20 -5.86 18.16 10.67
C ASP A 20 -6.53 16.85 10.21
N ILE A 21 -7.82 16.91 9.88
CA ILE A 21 -8.58 15.75 9.37
C ILE A 21 -8.10 15.36 7.97
N PHE A 22 -7.72 16.33 7.14
CA PHE A 22 -7.10 16.03 5.86
C PHE A 22 -5.78 15.26 6.03
N TYR A 23 -4.93 15.68 6.96
CA TYR A 23 -3.66 14.98 7.22
C TYR A 23 -3.88 13.58 7.82
N ALA A 24 -4.82 13.43 8.74
CA ALA A 24 -5.20 12.13 9.31
C ALA A 24 -5.80 11.19 8.24
N TRP A 25 -6.63 11.72 7.35
CA TRP A 25 -7.16 10.95 6.22
C TRP A 25 -6.05 10.55 5.24
N LEU A 26 -5.11 11.45 4.92
CA LEU A 26 -3.98 11.16 4.05
C LEU A 26 -3.09 10.06 4.63
N GLU A 27 -2.85 10.08 5.93
CA GLU A 27 -2.14 9.03 6.65
C GLU A 27 -2.90 7.69 6.59
N ASP A 28 -4.20 7.67 6.86
CA ASP A 28 -5.02 6.43 6.78
C ASP A 28 -5.02 5.85 5.36
N VAL A 29 -5.18 6.68 4.33
CA VAL A 29 -5.12 6.26 2.93
C VAL A 29 -3.73 5.71 2.60
N SER A 30 -2.66 6.38 3.05
CA SER A 30 -1.29 5.93 2.82
C SER A 30 -1.02 4.60 3.52
N ASN A 31 -1.46 4.46 4.77
CA ASN A 31 -1.35 3.22 5.53
C ASN A 31 -2.12 2.09 4.86
N ARG A 32 -3.35 2.32 4.41
CA ARG A 32 -4.15 1.31 3.69
C ARG A 32 -3.59 0.95 2.33
N ALA A 33 -3.01 1.91 1.62
CA ALA A 33 -2.31 1.65 0.37
C ALA A 33 -1.06 0.79 0.64
N ASN A 34 -0.31 1.09 1.70
CA ASN A 34 0.89 0.37 2.13
C ASN A 34 0.57 -1.03 2.71
N THR A 35 -0.54 -1.18 3.41
CA THR A 35 -1.06 -2.46 3.92
C THR A 35 -2.05 -3.10 2.95
N SER A 36 -2.17 -2.58 1.72
CA SER A 36 -3.04 -3.19 0.71
C SER A 36 -2.62 -4.64 0.54
N GLU A 37 -3.61 -5.51 0.45
CA GLU A 37 -3.52 -6.98 0.56
C GLU A 37 -2.20 -7.58 0.08
N VAL A 38 -1.69 -8.56 0.84
CA VAL A 38 -0.53 -9.35 0.41
C VAL A 38 -0.81 -9.90 -0.98
N ALA A 39 0.05 -9.57 -1.94
CA ALA A 39 -0.11 -10.08 -3.28
C ALA A 39 0.14 -11.59 -3.28
N THR A 40 -0.61 -12.36 -4.06
CA THR A 40 -0.40 -13.81 -4.13
C THR A 40 -0.32 -14.28 -5.57
N GLY A 41 0.30 -15.44 -5.77
CA GLY A 41 0.37 -16.13 -7.06
C GLY A 41 1.29 -17.34 -6.99
N ASN A 42 1.60 -17.93 -8.15
CA ASN A 42 2.46 -19.10 -8.24
C ASN A 42 3.84 -18.72 -8.79
N GLY A 43 4.88 -19.12 -8.08
CA GLY A 43 6.28 -18.89 -8.42
C GLY A 43 6.83 -17.59 -7.85
N SER A 44 8.14 -17.41 -8.04
CA SER A 44 8.85 -16.21 -7.57
C SER A 44 8.26 -14.94 -8.20
N PRO A 45 8.06 -13.86 -7.41
CA PRO A 45 7.59 -12.57 -7.93
C PRO A 45 8.66 -11.82 -8.73
N GLU A 46 9.92 -12.28 -8.70
CA GLU A 46 11.05 -11.66 -9.38
C GLU A 46 10.84 -11.61 -10.90
N GLY A 47 10.85 -10.42 -11.47
CA GLY A 47 10.59 -10.18 -12.89
C GLY A 47 9.11 -10.28 -13.29
N ALA A 48 8.25 -10.88 -12.47
CA ALA A 48 6.83 -11.09 -12.74
C ALA A 48 5.93 -9.97 -12.17
N ILE A 49 6.22 -9.49 -10.96
CA ILE A 49 5.36 -8.56 -10.23
C ILE A 49 6.06 -7.22 -10.03
N VAL A 50 5.47 -6.15 -10.57
CA VAL A 50 5.88 -4.76 -10.30
C VAL A 50 5.24 -4.30 -9.00
N ALA A 51 6.07 -3.88 -8.04
CA ALA A 51 5.61 -3.34 -6.76
C ALA A 51 6.57 -2.28 -6.23
N THR A 52 6.12 -1.56 -5.20
CA THR A 52 6.96 -0.64 -4.42
C THR A 52 7.59 -1.33 -3.22
N LYS A 53 8.70 -0.77 -2.72
CA LYS A 53 9.39 -1.23 -1.52
C LYS A 53 8.43 -1.44 -0.35
N GLY A 54 8.63 -2.53 0.38
CA GLY A 54 7.81 -2.93 1.53
C GLY A 54 6.58 -3.78 1.19
N LYS A 55 6.25 -3.98 -0.08
CA LYS A 55 5.16 -4.89 -0.48
C LYS A 55 5.52 -6.33 -0.14
N PHE A 56 4.54 -7.07 0.38
CA PHE A 56 4.61 -8.50 0.59
C PHE A 56 3.98 -9.28 -0.57
N TYR A 57 4.55 -10.44 -0.88
CA TYR A 57 4.04 -11.41 -1.84
C TYR A 57 4.11 -12.83 -1.28
N ILE A 58 3.07 -13.64 -1.43
CA ILE A 58 3.08 -15.06 -1.10
C ILE A 58 3.09 -15.87 -2.40
N ASP A 59 4.13 -16.70 -2.56
CA ASP A 59 4.13 -17.78 -3.54
C ASP A 59 3.30 -18.94 -3.00
N GLU A 60 2.10 -19.14 -3.53
CA GLU A 60 1.16 -20.19 -3.14
C GLU A 60 1.62 -21.59 -3.59
N SER A 61 2.53 -21.67 -4.57
CA SER A 61 3.07 -22.94 -5.06
C SER A 61 4.18 -23.49 -4.17
N ALA A 62 5.00 -22.59 -3.61
CA ALA A 62 6.10 -22.94 -2.71
C ALA A 62 5.79 -22.66 -1.23
N THR A 63 4.67 -21.99 -0.95
CA THR A 63 4.31 -21.46 0.39
C THR A 63 5.41 -20.55 0.96
N GLU A 64 5.99 -19.70 0.13
CA GLU A 64 7.12 -18.84 0.48
C GLU A 64 6.70 -17.36 0.50
N LEU A 65 7.20 -16.60 1.50
CA LEU A 65 6.93 -15.18 1.64
C LEU A 65 8.08 -14.36 1.05
N TYR A 66 7.74 -13.36 0.25
CA TYR A 66 8.68 -12.43 -0.34
C TYR A 66 8.38 -11.00 0.11
N ILE A 67 9.43 -10.21 0.31
CA ILE A 67 9.34 -8.76 0.54
C ILE A 67 10.07 -7.99 -0.56
N LYS A 68 9.44 -6.91 -1.02
CA LYS A 68 10.05 -5.98 -1.97
C LYS A 68 11.06 -5.08 -1.26
N THR A 69 12.33 -5.16 -1.64
CA THR A 69 13.42 -4.42 -0.95
C THR A 69 13.86 -3.14 -1.69
N THR A 70 13.59 -3.06 -2.98
CA THR A 70 13.93 -1.94 -3.88
C THR A 70 12.72 -1.03 -4.12
N ASP A 71 12.98 0.23 -4.47
CA ASP A 71 11.96 1.31 -4.46
C ASP A 71 10.74 1.03 -5.34
N SER A 72 10.92 0.84 -6.64
CA SER A 72 9.82 0.49 -7.56
C SER A 72 10.34 -0.31 -8.74
N GLY A 73 9.59 -1.33 -9.16
CA GLY A 73 9.91 -2.15 -10.34
C GLY A 73 9.62 -3.63 -10.10
N SER A 74 10.00 -4.49 -11.05
CA SER A 74 9.77 -5.94 -10.94
C SER A 74 10.92 -6.73 -10.31
N THR A 75 12.05 -6.08 -9.99
CA THR A 75 13.27 -6.76 -9.50
C THR A 75 13.67 -6.35 -8.08
N GLY A 76 14.34 -7.21 -7.33
CA GLY A 76 14.74 -6.93 -5.94
C GLY A 76 13.73 -7.43 -4.90
N TRP A 77 13.11 -8.56 -5.20
CA TRP A 77 12.36 -9.34 -4.22
C TRP A 77 13.30 -10.24 -3.43
N ALA A 78 13.08 -10.35 -2.12
CA ALA A 78 13.83 -11.23 -1.24
C ALA A 78 12.86 -12.17 -0.53
N ALA A 79 13.17 -13.47 -0.52
CA ALA A 79 12.48 -14.45 0.31
C ALA A 79 12.79 -14.17 1.81
N VAL A 80 11.81 -14.44 2.67
CA VAL A 80 11.85 -14.21 4.12
C VAL A 80 11.83 -15.53 4.88
#